data_AF-D2W615-F1
#
_entry.id   AF-D2W615-F1
#
_cell.length_a   1.000
_cell.length_b   1.000
_cell.length_c   1.000
_cell.angle_alpha   90.00
_cell.angle_beta   90.00
_cell.angle_gamma   90.00
#
_symmetry.space_group_name_H-M   'P 1'
#
loop_
_entity.id
_entity.type
_entity.pdbx_description
1 polymer ?
#
loop_
_entity_poly.entity_id
_entity_poly.type
_entity_poly.pdbx_seq_one_letter_code
_entity_poly.pdbx_strand_id
1 'polypeptide(L)'
;MVENTLFQPRQEPIHKRSTTTSRTFNVQGDNNLLIQNPNVLPEDEEQVYEELTIFDTPPKSNLLLKQQHQFDDNILYNRSNTFLNEDITDINENLNLNIKSLIIGSSITISNLEEFIKKQIKILPKYQSQSLECILHQTKYFASTPIRNAACLAGNIITASPASDLNPLWVALDCNLKIMQMDGHVKTIPFKEFFTGYRQVQLKKSELLIHLEIPLPQLDNNNNTIQLVKSFKQSKRREDDIAIVTSAMKIKLFKNNNLNNINNNNLNNINNNNSNSNNNNINNNNINNKYYIQDIKLVYGGMNAYTVSAEKTRQYLIELKIRELNQDEESVLLNHHYIPRIYPKGEQFYSNTIEIGQSIGKSILHQSSNIQVTGEAKYVDDIQPIYGQLYAALVQSSKPLALIKSISYDKALSMKGVIGYVDYRDVKGHNRVGAVIPDDEELFISLKTT
;
A
#
# COMPACT_ATOMS: atom_id res chain seq x y z
N MET A 1 -19.31 3.58 39.23
CA MET A 1 -19.34 4.43 38.03
C MET A 1 -17.89 4.74 37.70
N VAL A 2 -17.39 4.33 36.55
CA VAL A 2 -16.13 4.89 36.06
C VAL A 2 -16.51 6.31 35.63
N GLU A 3 -16.03 7.32 36.33
CA GLU A 3 -16.18 8.70 35.88
C GLU A 3 -15.45 8.82 34.55
N ASN A 4 -16.19 9.05 33.47
CA ASN A 4 -15.58 9.40 32.19
C ASN A 4 -14.93 10.76 32.36
N THR A 5 -13.63 10.77 32.66
CA THR A 5 -12.84 11.99 32.72
C THR A 5 -12.77 12.59 31.31
N LEU A 6 -12.99 13.90 31.22
CA LEU A 6 -12.85 14.60 29.96
C LEU A 6 -11.39 14.58 29.52
N PHE A 7 -11.15 14.34 28.23
CA PHE A 7 -9.81 14.38 27.65
C PHE A 7 -9.17 15.77 27.83
N GLN A 8 -7.96 15.83 28.38
CA GLN A 8 -7.21 17.06 28.61
C GLN A 8 -5.87 17.04 27.86
N PRO A 9 -5.79 17.61 26.64
CA PRO A 9 -4.57 17.57 25.81
C PRO A 9 -3.31 18.11 26.49
N ARG A 10 -3.47 19.01 27.47
CA ARG A 10 -2.35 19.62 28.22
C ARG A 10 -1.70 18.69 29.25
N GLN A 11 -2.34 17.56 29.55
CA GLN A 11 -1.83 16.57 30.51
C GLN A 11 -1.06 15.44 29.83
N GLU A 12 -0.97 15.43 28.49
CA GLU A 12 -0.21 14.45 27.74
C GLU A 12 1.31 14.56 27.99
N PRO A 13 2.07 13.46 27.88
CA PRO A 13 3.52 13.49 28.03
C PRO A 13 4.17 14.50 27.08
N ILE A 14 4.99 15.40 27.64
CA ILE A 14 5.75 16.36 26.83
C ILE A 14 6.85 15.66 26.03
N HIS A 15 7.15 16.18 24.84
CA HIS A 15 8.27 15.69 24.04
C HIS A 15 9.58 15.82 24.82
N LYS A 16 10.40 14.75 24.84
CA LYS A 16 11.65 14.72 25.61
C LYS A 16 12.59 15.86 25.16
N ARG A 17 12.95 16.75 26.08
CA ARG A 17 13.82 17.92 25.79
C ARG A 17 15.16 17.53 25.17
N SER A 18 15.75 16.40 25.58
CA SER A 18 17.03 15.89 25.04
C SER A 18 17.00 15.59 23.54
N THR A 19 15.83 15.24 23.00
CA THR A 19 15.65 14.98 21.56
C THR A 19 15.38 16.25 20.76
N THR A 20 14.96 17.34 21.41
CA THR A 20 14.73 18.63 20.75
C THR A 20 16.05 19.38 20.55
N THR A 21 16.94 19.35 21.55
CA THR A 21 18.27 19.96 21.47
C THR A 21 19.17 19.26 20.45
N SER A 22 19.02 17.94 20.23
CA SER A 22 19.78 17.22 19.20
C SER A 22 19.36 17.58 17.76
N ARG A 23 18.15 18.11 17.54
CA ARG A 23 17.68 18.53 16.20
C ARG A 23 18.27 19.86 15.74
N THR A 24 18.72 20.71 16.66
CA THR A 24 19.31 22.03 16.36
C THR A 24 20.82 21.99 16.14
N PHE A 25 21.47 20.86 16.42
CA PHE A 25 22.86 20.66 16.03
C PHE A 25 22.93 20.35 14.54
N ASN A 26 23.27 21.36 13.73
CA ASN A 26 23.86 21.14 12.41
C ASN A 26 25.21 20.46 12.64
N VAL A 27 25.23 19.13 12.64
CA VAL A 27 26.47 18.36 12.70
C VAL A 27 27.22 18.63 11.40
N GLN A 28 28.19 19.54 11.43
CA GLN A 28 29.12 19.83 10.33
C GLN A 28 30.16 18.70 10.11
N GLY A 29 29.84 17.45 10.46
CA GLY A 29 30.77 16.32 10.38
C GLY A 29 30.08 15.01 10.00
N ASP A 30 30.79 14.21 9.18
CA ASP A 30 30.42 12.88 8.68
C ASP A 30 30.36 11.83 9.81
N ASN A 31 29.51 12.02 10.82
CA ASN A 31 29.30 11.03 11.86
C ASN A 31 28.23 10.03 11.41
N ASN A 32 28.64 9.09 10.56
CA ASN A 32 27.85 7.90 10.28
C ASN A 32 27.76 7.06 11.55
N LEU A 33 26.55 6.85 12.07
CA LEU A 33 26.28 5.92 13.17
C LEU A 33 26.35 4.49 12.62
N LEU A 34 27.49 3.83 12.84
CA LEU A 34 27.65 2.42 12.51
C LEU A 34 27.33 1.58 13.76
N ILE A 35 26.17 0.92 13.77
CA ILE A 35 25.82 -0.05 14.82
C ILE A 35 26.29 -1.43 14.33
N GLN A 36 27.41 -1.92 14.84
CA GLN A 36 27.90 -3.26 14.50
C GLN A 36 27.21 -4.30 15.38
N ASN A 37 26.35 -5.13 14.77
CA ASN A 37 25.87 -6.35 15.40
C ASN A 37 26.76 -7.52 14.94
N PRO A 38 27.51 -8.19 15.83
CA PRO A 38 28.47 -9.23 15.46
C PRO A 38 27.85 -10.51 14.88
N ASN A 39 26.51 -10.62 14.82
CA ASN A 39 25.79 -11.81 14.34
C ASN A 39 24.87 -11.57 13.13
N VAL A 40 24.94 -10.41 12.45
CA VAL A 40 24.19 -10.22 11.20
C VAL A 40 25.08 -10.65 10.03
N LEU A 41 24.88 -11.88 9.54
CA LEU A 41 25.46 -12.30 8.27
C LEU A 41 24.63 -11.68 7.13
N PRO A 42 25.25 -11.18 6.04
CA PRO A 42 24.53 -10.58 4.90
C PRO A 42 23.57 -11.54 4.17
N GLU A 43 23.58 -12.83 4.50
CA GLU A 43 22.85 -13.89 3.79
C GLU A 43 21.54 -14.32 4.48
N ASP A 44 21.28 -13.86 5.72
CA ASP A 44 20.06 -14.20 6.46
C ASP A 44 18.85 -13.30 6.10
N GLU A 45 19.00 -12.40 5.12
CA GLU A 45 17.97 -11.47 4.61
C GLU A 45 16.95 -12.13 3.65
N GLU A 46 16.87 -13.46 3.54
CA GLU A 46 15.94 -14.10 2.58
C GLU A 46 14.72 -14.81 3.20
N GLN A 47 14.64 -15.04 4.53
CA GLN A 47 13.62 -15.94 5.10
C GLN A 47 12.55 -15.36 6.03
N VAL A 48 12.53 -14.04 6.29
CA VAL A 48 11.49 -13.38 7.11
C VAL A 48 10.75 -12.30 6.32
N TYR A 49 10.23 -12.62 5.13
CA TYR A 49 9.83 -11.58 4.18
C TYR A 49 8.48 -11.80 3.50
N GLU A 50 7.39 -11.73 4.26
CA GLU A 50 6.08 -11.41 3.68
C GLU A 50 5.34 -10.27 4.41
N GLU A 51 5.49 -10.11 5.72
CA GLU A 51 4.84 -9.02 6.48
C GLU A 51 5.79 -7.88 6.91
N LEU A 52 7.11 -8.15 7.01
CA LEU A 52 8.11 -7.18 7.49
C LEU A 52 8.74 -6.31 6.39
N THR A 53 8.63 -6.67 5.11
CA THR A 53 9.13 -5.86 3.97
C THR A 53 8.53 -4.45 3.90
N ILE A 54 7.42 -4.21 4.60
CA ILE A 54 6.78 -2.89 4.65
C ILE A 54 7.52 -1.94 5.61
N PHE A 55 8.32 -2.48 6.54
CA PHE A 55 9.04 -1.74 7.58
C PHE A 55 10.51 -1.50 7.29
N ASP A 56 11.05 -2.03 6.19
CA ASP A 56 12.40 -1.70 5.75
C ASP A 56 12.42 -0.26 5.22
N THR A 57 12.63 0.66 6.16
CA THR A 57 13.12 1.99 5.82
C THR A 57 14.45 1.80 5.11
N PRO A 58 14.66 2.35 3.90
CA PRO A 58 15.99 2.36 3.31
C PRO A 58 16.95 2.95 4.35
N PRO A 59 18.21 2.47 4.39
CA PRO A 59 19.18 2.96 5.35
C PRO A 59 19.12 4.49 5.34
N LYS A 60 19.10 5.11 6.52
CA LYS A 60 19.33 6.56 6.67
C LYS A 60 20.75 6.85 6.20
N SER A 61 20.99 6.80 4.90
CA SER A 61 22.18 7.38 4.30
C SER A 61 21.99 8.88 4.47
N ASN A 62 22.72 9.44 5.44
CA ASN A 62 22.95 10.88 5.54
C ASN A 62 23.61 11.34 4.25
N LEU A 63 22.81 11.58 3.21
CA LEU A 63 23.31 12.21 2.00
C LEU A 63 22.89 13.67 2.09
N LEU A 64 23.85 14.50 2.52
CA LEU A 64 23.79 15.93 2.29
C LEU A 64 23.68 16.15 0.77
N LEU A 65 22.45 16.31 0.28
CA LEU A 65 22.19 16.97 -0.99
C LEU A 65 22.63 18.42 -0.81
N LYS A 66 23.91 18.70 -1.10
CA LYS A 66 24.35 20.07 -1.40
C LYS A 66 23.43 20.59 -2.49
N GLN A 67 22.66 21.63 -2.17
CA GLN A 67 21.78 22.34 -3.10
C GLN A 67 22.59 22.78 -4.32
N GLN A 68 22.44 22.07 -5.44
CA GLN A 68 22.79 22.57 -6.76
C GLN A 68 21.78 22.05 -7.78
N HIS A 69 20.53 22.49 -7.67
CA HIS A 69 19.66 22.57 -8.83
C HIS A 69 18.80 23.83 -8.69
N GLN A 70 18.92 24.73 -9.67
CA GLN A 70 17.93 25.77 -9.91
C GLN A 70 16.54 25.12 -9.92
N PHE A 71 15.66 25.55 -9.03
CA PHE A 71 14.27 25.08 -9.02
C PHE A 71 13.60 25.60 -10.30
N ASP A 72 13.08 24.69 -11.12
CA ASP A 72 12.27 25.02 -12.29
C ASP A 72 10.85 25.37 -11.83
N ASP A 73 10.34 26.54 -12.20
CA ASP A 73 9.03 27.08 -11.76
C ASP A 73 7.83 26.19 -12.19
N ASN A 74 8.07 25.17 -13.03
CA ASN A 74 7.04 24.27 -13.57
C ASN A 74 6.90 22.94 -12.81
N ILE A 75 7.56 22.75 -11.66
CA ILE A 75 7.60 21.49 -10.92
C ILE A 75 7.31 21.72 -9.43
N LEU A 76 6.40 20.91 -8.86
CA LEU A 76 6.12 20.90 -7.43
C LEU A 76 6.95 19.84 -6.69
N TYR A 77 7.56 20.23 -5.58
CA TYR A 77 8.45 19.36 -4.80
C TYR A 77 7.89 19.03 -3.42
N ASN A 78 7.99 17.77 -3.02
CA ASN A 78 7.91 17.38 -1.62
C ASN A 78 9.31 17.35 -0.99
N ARG A 79 9.67 18.40 -0.25
CA ARG A 79 10.90 18.42 0.57
C ARG A 79 10.66 17.79 1.94
N SER A 80 10.67 16.46 2.01
CA SER A 80 10.73 15.74 3.28
C SER A 80 12.02 14.93 3.38
N ASN A 81 13.14 15.65 3.47
CA ASN A 81 14.37 15.21 4.15
C ASN A 81 15.40 16.35 4.22
N THR A 82 15.02 17.45 4.88
CA THR A 82 15.97 18.36 5.53
C THR A 82 15.23 19.04 6.67
N PHE A 83 15.88 19.14 7.83
CA PHE A 83 15.53 20.08 8.88
C PHE A 83 15.33 21.48 8.28
N LEU A 84 14.10 21.86 7.98
CA LEU A 84 13.60 23.20 7.71
C LEU A 84 12.09 23.06 7.50
N ASN A 85 11.34 23.19 8.60
CA ASN A 85 9.95 23.59 8.53
C ASN A 85 9.93 25.05 8.05
N GLU A 86 9.96 25.24 6.74
CA GLU A 86 9.32 26.41 6.15
C GLU A 86 8.12 25.86 5.38
N ASP A 87 6.97 25.92 6.05
CA ASP A 87 5.69 25.90 5.37
C ASP A 87 5.75 27.00 4.29
N ILE A 88 5.90 26.61 3.02
CA ILE A 88 5.53 27.50 1.92
C ILE A 88 4.00 27.51 1.91
N THR A 89 3.41 28.22 2.89
CA THR A 89 1.99 28.55 2.94
C THR A 89 1.66 29.82 2.15
N ASP A 90 2.66 30.51 1.59
CA ASP A 90 2.44 31.71 0.77
C ASP A 90 2.60 31.39 -0.72
N ILE A 91 1.76 30.50 -1.26
CA ILE A 91 1.51 30.46 -2.70
C ILE A 91 0.31 31.37 -2.94
N ASN A 92 0.61 32.60 -3.36
CA ASN A 92 -0.37 33.59 -3.80
C ASN A 92 -1.44 32.95 -4.71
N GLU A 93 -2.72 33.13 -4.37
CA GLU A 93 -3.91 32.59 -5.05
C GLU A 93 -4.10 33.04 -6.52
N ASN A 94 -3.11 33.67 -7.16
CA ASN A 94 -3.24 34.32 -8.47
C ASN A 94 -2.21 33.89 -9.54
N LEU A 95 -1.46 32.80 -9.33
CA LEU A 95 -0.61 32.26 -10.39
C LEU A 95 -1.32 31.13 -11.15
N ASN A 96 -1.56 31.35 -12.44
CA ASN A 96 -1.88 30.29 -13.41
C ASN A 96 -0.65 29.37 -13.53
N LEU A 97 -0.43 28.50 -12.53
CA LEU A 97 0.68 27.57 -12.48
C LEU A 97 0.41 26.40 -13.43
N ASN A 98 1.03 26.42 -14.61
CA ASN A 98 1.01 25.28 -15.51
C ASN A 98 2.04 24.22 -15.10
N ILE A 99 1.78 23.54 -13.98
CA ILE A 99 2.71 22.55 -13.42
C ILE A 99 2.70 21.30 -14.30
N LYS A 100 3.88 20.85 -14.71
CA LYS A 100 4.06 19.71 -15.61
C LYS A 100 4.16 18.39 -14.88
N SER A 101 4.83 18.38 -13.73
CA SER A 101 5.03 17.18 -12.93
C SER A 101 5.11 17.48 -11.43
N LEU A 102 4.86 16.43 -10.66
CA LEU A 102 4.95 16.40 -9.20
C LEU A 102 6.10 15.48 -8.80
N ILE A 103 7.01 15.97 -7.97
CA ILE A 103 8.16 15.23 -7.47
C ILE A 103 7.93 14.81 -6.02
N ILE A 104 8.03 13.50 -5.78
CA ILE A 104 7.81 12.89 -4.47
C ILE A 104 9.08 12.16 -4.04
N GLY A 105 9.70 12.63 -2.95
CA GLY A 105 10.86 11.99 -2.35
C GLY A 105 10.59 10.54 -1.96
N SER A 106 11.57 9.66 -2.20
CA SER A 106 11.41 8.20 -2.05
C SER A 106 11.20 7.76 -0.60
N SER A 107 11.72 8.51 0.37
CA SER A 107 11.60 8.24 1.81
C SER A 107 10.27 8.68 2.43
N ILE A 108 9.39 9.31 1.66
CA ILE A 108 8.09 9.75 2.18
C ILE A 108 7.29 8.55 2.68
N THR A 109 6.66 8.69 3.85
CA THR A 109 5.74 7.67 4.34
C THR A 109 4.42 7.72 3.56
N ILE A 110 3.67 6.62 3.52
CA ILE A 110 2.37 6.61 2.84
C ILE A 110 1.41 7.62 3.47
N SER A 111 1.44 7.80 4.80
CA SER A 111 0.62 8.82 5.47
C SER A 111 1.00 10.25 5.07
N ASN A 112 2.30 10.56 4.99
CA ASN A 112 2.75 11.90 4.58
C ASN A 112 2.46 12.14 3.09
N LEU A 113 2.51 11.10 2.26
CA LEU A 113 2.08 11.14 0.87
C LEU A 113 0.60 11.52 0.75
N GLU A 114 -0.27 10.91 1.57
CA GLU A 114 -1.69 11.27 1.61
C GLU A 114 -1.91 12.74 1.97
N GLU A 115 -1.24 13.22 3.02
CA GLU A 115 -1.39 14.61 3.44
C GLU A 115 -0.90 15.58 2.37
N PHE A 116 0.26 15.29 1.77
CA PHE A 116 0.83 16.07 0.68
C PHE A 116 -0.13 16.14 -0.51
N ILE A 117 -0.65 15.00 -0.97
CA ILE A 117 -1.56 14.95 -2.11
C ILE A 117 -2.88 15.68 -1.81
N LYS A 118 -3.43 15.54 -0.60
CA LYS A 118 -4.63 16.28 -0.17
C LYS A 118 -4.43 17.79 -0.24
N LYS A 119 -3.24 18.29 0.09
CA LYS A 119 -2.90 19.71 -0.07
C LYS A 119 -2.83 20.09 -1.56
N GLN A 120 -2.18 19.29 -2.40
CA GLN A 120 -2.06 19.59 -3.83
C GLN A 120 -3.39 19.59 -4.58
N ILE A 121 -4.33 18.69 -4.25
CA ILE A 121 -5.67 18.66 -4.87
C ILE A 121 -6.45 19.96 -4.65
N LYS A 122 -6.19 20.69 -3.54
CA LYS A 122 -6.85 21.97 -3.26
C LYS A 122 -6.31 23.12 -4.11
N ILE A 123 -5.06 23.00 -4.58
CA ILE A 123 -4.32 24.05 -5.29
C ILE A 123 -4.41 23.84 -6.81
N LEU A 124 -4.30 22.60 -7.26
CA LEU A 124 -4.24 22.26 -8.68
C LEU A 124 -5.61 22.33 -9.36
N PRO A 125 -5.66 22.70 -10.66
CA PRO A 125 -6.88 22.61 -11.44
C PRO A 125 -7.45 21.18 -11.47
N LYS A 126 -8.78 21.08 -11.54
CA LYS A 126 -9.51 19.79 -11.51
C LYS A 126 -9.05 18.78 -12.57
N TYR A 127 -8.63 19.26 -13.75
CA TYR A 127 -8.13 18.39 -14.81
C TYR A 127 -6.77 17.75 -14.48
N GLN A 128 -5.97 18.39 -13.62
CA GLN A 128 -4.69 17.85 -13.13
C GLN A 128 -4.85 17.01 -11.86
N SER A 129 -5.82 17.36 -11.01
CA SER A 129 -6.05 16.71 -9.70
C SER A 129 -6.62 15.30 -9.80
N GLN A 130 -7.21 14.90 -10.93
CA GLN A 130 -7.86 13.59 -11.06
C GLN A 130 -6.89 12.40 -10.84
N SER A 131 -5.65 12.50 -11.34
CA SER A 131 -4.60 11.50 -11.09
C SER A 131 -4.30 11.37 -9.60
N LEU A 132 -4.27 12.51 -8.90
CA LEU A 132 -3.99 12.62 -7.48
C LEU A 132 -5.11 12.06 -6.61
N GLU A 133 -6.37 12.29 -6.99
CA GLU A 133 -7.54 11.68 -6.34
C GLU A 133 -7.48 10.15 -6.41
N CYS A 134 -7.00 9.58 -7.53
CA CYS A 134 -6.83 8.14 -7.68
C CYS A 134 -5.71 7.56 -6.81
N ILE A 135 -4.65 8.34 -6.54
CA ILE A 135 -3.61 7.97 -5.58
C ILE A 135 -4.21 7.88 -4.17
N LEU A 136 -4.90 8.95 -3.73
CA LEU A 136 -5.56 8.96 -2.41
C LEU A 136 -6.58 7.84 -2.24
N HIS A 137 -7.27 7.48 -3.33
CA HIS A 137 -8.20 6.38 -3.32
C HIS A 137 -7.50 5.05 -2.99
N GLN A 138 -6.37 4.73 -3.63
CA GLN A 138 -5.64 3.50 -3.34
C GLN A 138 -5.02 3.51 -1.94
N THR A 139 -4.43 4.63 -1.50
CA THR A 139 -3.80 4.71 -0.19
C THR A 139 -4.80 4.57 0.96
N LYS A 140 -6.06 5.01 0.76
CA LYS A 140 -7.14 4.83 1.74
C LYS A 140 -7.38 3.37 2.13
N TYR A 141 -7.23 2.44 1.18
CA TYR A 141 -7.40 1.00 1.40
C TYR A 141 -6.07 0.26 1.59
N PHE A 142 -4.97 1.02 1.69
CA PHE A 142 -3.62 0.49 1.86
C PHE A 142 -3.34 0.30 3.35
N ALA A 143 -3.28 -0.97 3.77
CA ALA A 143 -2.86 -1.40 5.10
C ALA A 143 -3.56 -0.67 6.28
N SER A 144 -3.03 -0.87 7.48
CA SER A 144 -3.42 -0.14 8.69
C SER A 144 -2.66 1.20 8.83
N THR A 145 -3.18 2.10 9.69
CA THR A 145 -2.54 3.41 9.96
C THR A 145 -1.10 3.29 10.48
N PRO A 146 -0.77 2.39 11.44
CA PRO A 146 0.62 2.22 11.88
C PRO A 146 1.56 1.84 10.73
N ILE A 147 1.10 0.96 9.84
CA ILE A 147 1.85 0.58 8.65
C ILE A 147 2.08 1.80 7.74
N ARG A 148 1.03 2.57 7.41
CA ARG A 148 1.18 3.77 6.56
C ARG A 148 2.10 4.85 7.15
N ASN A 149 2.19 4.92 8.48
CA ASN A 149 3.07 5.85 9.18
C ASN A 149 4.56 5.44 9.15
N ALA A 150 4.86 4.15 8.92
CA ALA A 150 6.22 3.62 8.88
C ALA A 150 6.69 3.30 7.45
N ALA A 151 5.79 2.76 6.63
CA ALA A 151 6.06 2.35 5.26
C ALA A 151 6.42 3.54 4.38
N CYS A 152 7.54 3.44 3.67
CA CYS A 152 7.96 4.47 2.71
C CYS A 152 7.63 4.10 1.26
N LEU A 153 7.55 5.13 0.40
CA LEU A 153 7.28 4.96 -1.02
C LEU A 153 8.34 4.09 -1.71
N ALA A 154 9.63 4.29 -1.39
CA ALA A 154 10.73 3.50 -1.93
C ALA A 154 10.57 2.02 -1.61
N GLY A 155 10.30 1.69 -0.35
CA GLY A 155 10.09 0.32 0.11
C GLY A 155 8.94 -0.34 -0.64
N ASN A 156 7.81 0.37 -0.82
CA ASN A 156 6.68 -0.14 -1.60
C ASN A 156 7.03 -0.42 -3.08
N ILE A 157 7.79 0.46 -3.72
CA ILE A 157 8.20 0.32 -5.12
C ILE A 157 9.23 -0.81 -5.28
N ILE A 158 10.31 -0.80 -4.49
CA ILE A 158 11.45 -1.72 -4.61
C ILE A 158 11.08 -3.14 -4.21
N THR A 159 10.16 -3.32 -3.24
CA THR A 159 9.62 -4.65 -2.89
C THR A 159 9.02 -5.37 -4.11
N ALA A 160 8.55 -4.61 -5.10
CA ALA A 160 8.06 -5.14 -6.38
C ALA A 160 7.05 -6.28 -6.23
N SER A 161 6.17 -6.15 -5.22
CA SER A 161 5.09 -7.11 -5.00
C SER A 161 4.10 -7.06 -6.16
N PRO A 162 3.76 -8.20 -6.80
CA PRO A 162 2.73 -8.24 -7.83
C PRO A 162 1.37 -7.75 -7.33
N ALA A 163 1.09 -7.88 -6.04
CA ALA A 163 -0.15 -7.43 -5.40
C ALA A 163 -0.09 -5.99 -4.86
N SER A 164 0.95 -5.21 -5.21
CA SER A 164 1.06 -3.80 -4.79
C SER A 164 -0.09 -2.97 -5.36
N ASP A 165 -0.80 -2.24 -4.49
CA ASP A 165 -1.92 -1.38 -4.88
C ASP A 165 -1.49 -0.13 -5.68
N LEU A 166 -0.25 0.34 -5.46
CA LEU A 166 0.26 1.60 -6.00
C LEU A 166 1.08 1.41 -7.27
N ASN A 167 1.79 0.29 -7.44
CA ASN A 167 2.64 0.06 -8.61
C ASN A 167 1.87 0.12 -9.95
N PRO A 168 0.69 -0.51 -10.11
CA PRO A 168 -0.11 -0.36 -11.32
C PRO A 168 -0.46 1.10 -11.64
N LEU A 169 -0.70 1.91 -10.60
CA LEU A 169 -1.01 3.33 -10.73
C LEU A 169 0.18 4.11 -11.29
N TRP A 170 1.38 3.87 -10.77
CA TRP A 170 2.61 4.51 -11.27
C TRP A 170 2.92 4.14 -12.72
N VAL A 171 2.69 2.88 -13.10
CA VAL A 171 2.78 2.47 -14.50
C VAL A 171 1.72 3.18 -15.34
N ALA A 172 0.45 3.17 -14.93
CA ALA A 172 -0.65 3.78 -15.70
C ALA A 172 -0.47 5.30 -15.89
N LEU A 173 0.12 5.97 -14.91
CA LEU A 173 0.39 7.41 -14.94
C LEU A 173 1.62 7.78 -15.77
N ASP A 174 2.40 6.84 -16.29
CA ASP A 174 3.68 7.10 -16.97
C ASP A 174 4.69 7.81 -16.05
N CYS A 175 4.74 7.42 -14.77
CA CYS A 175 5.71 7.98 -13.84
C CYS A 175 7.15 7.62 -14.23
N ASN A 176 8.10 8.45 -13.79
CA ASN A 176 9.53 8.20 -13.92
C ASN A 176 10.17 8.08 -12.54
N LEU A 177 11.23 7.29 -12.45
CA LEU A 177 12.06 7.13 -11.25
C LEU A 177 13.41 7.78 -11.47
N LYS A 178 13.85 8.63 -10.54
CA LYS A 178 15.22 9.14 -10.51
C LYS A 178 16.07 8.30 -9.56
N ILE A 179 17.15 7.75 -10.09
CA ILE A 179 18.05 6.85 -9.36
C ILE A 179 19.43 7.48 -9.34
N MET A 180 20.02 7.55 -8.15
CA MET A 180 21.39 8.00 -7.93
C MET A 180 22.33 6.80 -7.87
N GLN A 181 23.52 6.96 -8.44
CA GLN A 181 24.67 6.09 -8.19
C GLN A 181 25.53 6.65 -7.06
N MET A 182 26.33 5.80 -6.42
CA MET A 182 27.25 6.23 -5.34
C MET A 182 28.28 7.28 -5.78
N ASP A 183 28.59 7.35 -7.07
CA ASP A 183 29.48 8.36 -7.67
C ASP A 183 28.78 9.72 -7.91
N GLY A 184 27.48 9.81 -7.59
CA GLY A 184 26.68 11.02 -7.76
C GLY A 184 25.96 11.13 -9.11
N HIS A 185 26.18 10.21 -10.06
CA HIS A 185 25.45 10.23 -11.32
C HIS A 185 23.97 9.89 -11.12
N VAL A 186 23.09 10.64 -11.80
CA VAL A 186 21.63 10.43 -11.74
C VAL A 186 21.13 9.93 -13.08
N LYS A 187 20.40 8.84 -13.06
CA LYS A 187 19.68 8.29 -14.22
C LYS A 187 18.18 8.36 -14.01
N THR A 188 17.44 8.41 -15.11
CA THR A 188 15.98 8.34 -15.12
C THR A 188 15.55 7.01 -15.73
N ILE A 189 14.65 6.30 -15.06
CA ILE A 189 14.06 5.06 -15.58
C ILE A 189 12.53 5.22 -15.64
N PRO A 190 11.89 4.96 -16.78
CA PRO A 190 10.43 4.88 -16.86
C PRO A 190 9.91 3.80 -15.89
N PHE A 191 8.87 4.10 -15.12
CA PHE A 191 8.38 3.17 -14.08
C PHE A 191 7.96 1.81 -14.65
N LYS A 192 7.45 1.78 -15.89
CA LYS A 192 7.08 0.56 -16.61
C LYS A 192 8.26 -0.39 -16.86
N GLU A 193 9.47 0.13 -17.03
CA GLU A 193 10.68 -0.64 -17.32
C GLU A 193 11.42 -1.06 -16.04
N PHE A 194 11.03 -0.52 -14.89
CA PHE A 194 11.72 -0.74 -13.63
C PHE A 194 11.60 -2.17 -13.11
N PHE A 195 10.51 -2.89 -13.41
CA PHE A 195 10.33 -4.28 -12.98
C PHE A 195 10.81 -5.25 -14.05
N THR A 196 11.76 -6.12 -13.69
CA THR A 196 12.38 -7.09 -14.59
C THR A 196 11.87 -8.52 -14.39
N GLY A 197 11.19 -8.78 -13.27
CA GLY A 197 10.66 -10.11 -12.92
C GLY A 197 9.90 -10.10 -11.59
N TYR A 198 9.52 -11.28 -11.12
CA TYR A 198 8.86 -11.44 -9.81
C TYR A 198 9.78 -10.94 -8.69
N ARG A 199 9.38 -9.85 -8.00
CA ARG A 199 10.18 -9.17 -6.97
C ARG A 199 11.58 -8.75 -7.42
N GLN A 200 11.76 -8.51 -8.72
CA GLN A 200 13.03 -8.10 -9.31
C GLN A 200 12.90 -6.73 -9.96
N VAL A 201 13.87 -5.86 -9.67
CA VAL A 201 13.90 -4.47 -10.13
C VAL A 201 15.21 -4.11 -10.81
N GLN A 202 15.17 -3.10 -11.68
CA GLN A 202 16.34 -2.52 -12.35
C GLN A 202 17.09 -1.54 -11.43
N LEU A 203 17.49 -2.02 -10.25
CA LEU A 203 18.27 -1.27 -9.26
C LEU A 203 19.49 -2.10 -8.84
N LYS A 204 20.70 -1.52 -8.99
CA LYS A 204 21.94 -2.17 -8.51
C LYS A 204 22.11 -1.94 -7.01
N LYS A 205 22.92 -2.78 -6.34
CA LYS A 205 23.26 -2.61 -4.90
C LYS A 205 23.90 -1.26 -4.57
N SER A 206 24.57 -0.62 -5.54
CA SER A 206 25.22 0.69 -5.42
C SER A 206 24.33 1.85 -5.89
N GLU A 207 23.02 1.62 -6.04
CA GLU A 207 22.08 2.61 -6.56
C GLU A 207 20.98 2.89 -5.53
N LEU A 208 20.51 4.13 -5.51
CA LEU A 208 19.47 4.59 -4.59
C LEU A 208 18.34 5.26 -5.36
N LEU A 209 17.11 4.88 -5.05
CA LEU A 209 15.93 5.59 -5.55
C LEU A 209 15.79 6.92 -4.82
N ILE A 210 15.86 8.05 -5.54
CA ILE A 210 15.78 9.40 -4.97
C ILE A 210 14.33 9.87 -4.87
N HIS A 211 13.60 9.79 -5.99
CA HIS A 211 12.22 10.27 -6.06
C HIS A 211 11.45 9.65 -7.22
N LEU A 212 10.13 9.69 -7.06
CA LEU A 212 9.14 9.42 -8.09
C LEU A 212 8.70 10.75 -8.71
N GLU A 213 8.72 10.83 -10.03
CA GLU A 213 8.19 11.95 -10.80
C GLU A 213 6.85 11.53 -11.43
N ILE A 214 5.77 12.22 -11.05
CA ILE A 214 4.42 11.98 -11.55
C ILE A 214 4.08 13.08 -12.57
N PRO A 215 3.90 12.76 -13.86
CA PRO A 215 3.46 13.74 -14.84
C PRO A 215 2.00 14.13 -14.59
N LEU A 216 1.72 15.42 -14.62
CA LEU A 216 0.36 15.96 -14.50
C LEU A 216 -0.27 16.15 -15.89
N PRO A 217 -1.57 15.85 -16.04
CA PRO A 217 -2.30 16.14 -17.27
C PRO A 217 -2.07 17.57 -17.76
N GLN A 218 -1.85 17.74 -19.06
CA GLN A 218 -1.69 19.03 -19.71
C GLN A 218 -2.88 19.26 -20.64
N LEU A 219 -3.35 20.50 -20.72
CA LEU A 219 -4.33 20.89 -21.74
C LEU A 219 -3.63 21.01 -23.09
N ASP A 220 -4.27 20.52 -24.15
CA ASP A 220 -3.86 20.83 -25.51
C ASP A 220 -4.28 22.26 -25.89
N ASN A 221 -3.65 22.85 -26.90
CA ASN A 221 -3.89 24.25 -27.32
C ASN A 221 -5.37 24.60 -27.55
N ASN A 222 -6.21 23.59 -27.84
CA ASN A 222 -7.64 23.75 -28.12
C ASN A 222 -8.55 23.22 -27.00
N ASN A 223 -8.01 22.74 -25.87
CA ASN A 223 -8.75 22.10 -24.78
C ASN A 223 -9.70 20.97 -25.24
N ASN A 224 -9.31 20.25 -26.29
CA ASN A 224 -10.10 19.15 -26.85
C ASN A 224 -9.73 17.82 -26.21
N THR A 225 -8.62 17.71 -25.51
CA THR A 225 -8.18 16.47 -24.89
C THR A 225 -8.51 16.44 -23.40
N ILE A 226 -9.08 15.31 -22.97
CA ILE A 226 -9.38 15.04 -21.56
C ILE A 226 -8.65 13.76 -21.18
N GLN A 227 -7.89 13.81 -20.10
CA GLN A 227 -7.28 12.63 -19.51
C GLN A 227 -8.11 12.19 -18.31
N LEU A 228 -8.48 10.92 -18.28
CA LEU A 228 -9.19 10.30 -17.17
C LEU A 228 -8.31 9.23 -16.53
N VAL A 229 -8.28 9.20 -15.21
CA VAL A 229 -7.61 8.16 -14.44
C VAL A 229 -8.61 7.53 -13.49
N LYS A 230 -8.52 6.21 -13.34
CA LYS A 230 -9.26 5.42 -12.34
C LYS A 230 -8.40 4.29 -11.79
N SER A 231 -8.63 3.94 -10.53
CA SER A 231 -7.97 2.84 -9.84
C SER A 231 -8.99 1.95 -9.14
N PHE A 232 -8.69 0.66 -9.05
CA PHE A 232 -9.57 -0.34 -8.45
C PHE A 232 -8.75 -1.33 -7.63
N LYS A 233 -9.33 -1.79 -6.53
CA LYS A 233 -8.80 -2.84 -5.67
C LYS A 233 -9.94 -3.79 -5.28
N GLN A 234 -9.69 -5.08 -5.40
CA GLN A 234 -10.57 -6.13 -4.89
C GLN A 234 -9.78 -7.05 -3.98
N SER A 235 -10.32 -7.31 -2.79
CA SER A 235 -9.73 -8.14 -1.74
C SER A 235 -10.85 -8.88 -0.97
N LYS A 236 -10.51 -9.76 -0.01
CA LYS A 236 -11.51 -10.48 0.81
C LYS A 236 -12.16 -9.55 1.83
N ARG A 237 -11.40 -8.58 2.34
CA ARG A 237 -11.85 -7.50 3.23
C ARG A 237 -11.51 -6.14 2.60
N ARG A 238 -12.25 -5.08 2.94
CA ARG A 238 -12.12 -3.77 2.28
C ARG A 238 -10.79 -3.06 2.60
N GLU A 239 -10.34 -3.16 3.84
CA GLU A 239 -9.14 -2.51 4.37
C GLU A 239 -8.20 -3.59 4.93
N ASP A 240 -6.91 -3.27 5.03
CA ASP A 240 -5.88 -4.14 5.61
C ASP A 240 -5.85 -5.57 5.05
N ASP A 241 -5.94 -5.66 3.72
CA ASP A 241 -5.94 -6.92 3.00
C ASP A 241 -5.16 -6.81 1.68
N ILE A 242 -4.59 -7.94 1.27
CA ILE A 242 -3.82 -8.06 0.03
C ILE A 242 -4.81 -8.08 -1.14
N ALA A 243 -4.49 -7.34 -2.21
CA ALA A 243 -5.31 -7.32 -3.40
C ALA A 243 -5.32 -8.70 -4.10
N ILE A 244 -6.51 -9.25 -4.32
CA ILE A 244 -6.74 -10.35 -5.26
C ILE A 244 -6.47 -9.82 -6.67
N VAL A 245 -7.05 -8.65 -6.99
CA VAL A 245 -6.77 -7.88 -8.20
C VAL A 245 -6.71 -6.41 -7.82
N THR A 246 -5.71 -5.72 -8.36
CA THR A 246 -5.62 -4.26 -8.34
C THR A 246 -5.38 -3.77 -9.75
N SER A 247 -5.91 -2.61 -10.10
CA SER A 247 -5.73 -2.06 -11.44
C SER A 247 -5.73 -0.55 -11.45
N ALA A 248 -5.07 -0.01 -12.44
CA ALA A 248 -5.10 1.41 -12.73
C ALA A 248 -5.25 1.63 -14.24
N MET A 249 -6.14 2.55 -14.57
CA MET A 249 -6.53 2.88 -15.91
C MET A 249 -6.28 4.35 -16.17
N LYS A 250 -5.71 4.66 -17.33
CA LYS A 250 -5.62 6.01 -17.88
C LYS A 250 -6.23 6.02 -19.28
N ILE A 251 -7.18 6.91 -19.53
CA ILE A 251 -7.86 7.08 -20.81
C ILE A 251 -7.61 8.48 -21.32
N LYS A 252 -7.23 8.62 -22.58
CA LYS A 252 -7.20 9.89 -23.28
C LYS A 252 -8.40 9.97 -24.22
N LEU A 253 -9.27 10.96 -23.99
CA LEU A 253 -10.43 11.25 -24.81
C LEU A 253 -10.19 12.51 -25.63
N PHE A 254 -10.73 12.54 -26.85
CA PHE A 254 -10.73 13.74 -27.68
C PHE A 254 -12.17 14.20 -27.91
N LYS A 255 -12.41 15.50 -27.71
CA LYS A 255 -13.68 16.17 -27.90
C LYS A 255 -13.91 16.48 -29.38
N ASN A 256 -15.02 16.02 -29.91
CA ASN A 256 -15.44 16.32 -31.26
C ASN A 256 -16.10 17.70 -31.30
N ASN A 257 -15.46 18.67 -31.96
CA ASN A 257 -16.00 20.04 -32.10
C ASN A 257 -17.00 20.18 -33.27
N ASN A 258 -17.22 19.12 -34.06
CA ASN A 258 -18.07 19.15 -35.27
C ASN A 258 -19.52 18.72 -35.02
N LEU A 259 -20.12 19.03 -33.86
CA LEU A 259 -21.54 18.73 -33.63
C LEU A 259 -22.51 19.64 -34.40
N ASN A 260 -22.06 20.76 -34.97
CA ASN A 260 -22.95 21.68 -35.70
C ASN A 260 -23.17 21.34 -37.19
N ASN A 261 -22.50 20.32 -37.76
CA ASN A 261 -22.61 20.01 -39.20
C ASN A 261 -23.15 18.60 -39.53
N ILE A 262 -23.52 17.79 -38.54
CA ILE A 262 -23.91 16.38 -38.77
C ILE A 262 -25.45 16.20 -38.94
N ASN A 263 -26.26 17.25 -38.75
CA ASN A 263 -27.72 17.12 -38.84
C ASN A 263 -28.32 17.09 -40.25
N ASN A 264 -27.57 17.21 -41.35
CA ASN A 264 -28.17 17.29 -42.69
C ASN A 264 -27.81 16.19 -43.71
N ASN A 265 -26.85 15.27 -43.47
CA ASN A 265 -26.36 14.40 -44.56
C ASN A 265 -26.46 12.87 -44.36
N ASN A 266 -26.97 12.36 -43.24
CA ASN A 266 -26.96 10.90 -42.98
C ASN A 266 -28.34 10.19 -43.06
N LEU A 267 -29.25 10.67 -43.92
CA LEU A 267 -30.48 9.89 -44.23
C LEU A 267 -30.43 9.13 -45.57
N ASN A 268 -29.34 9.21 -46.36
CA ASN A 268 -29.34 8.68 -47.74
C ASN A 268 -28.39 7.51 -48.06
N ASN A 269 -27.60 6.96 -47.13
CA ASN A 269 -26.62 5.90 -47.45
C ASN A 269 -26.67 4.67 -46.51
N ILE A 270 -27.86 4.08 -46.30
CA ILE A 270 -28.00 2.79 -45.58
C ILE A 270 -28.33 1.61 -46.53
N ASN A 271 -28.39 1.83 -47.85
CA ASN A 271 -28.53 0.72 -48.81
C ASN A 271 -27.27 0.62 -49.67
N ASN A 272 -26.28 -0.15 -49.19
CA ASN A 272 -25.38 -1.01 -49.96
C ASN A 272 -24.02 -1.16 -49.24
N ASN A 273 -23.83 -2.28 -48.54
CA ASN A 273 -22.82 -3.28 -48.88
C ASN A 273 -22.55 -4.24 -47.72
N ASN A 274 -23.01 -5.47 -47.89
CA ASN A 274 -22.43 -6.67 -47.26
C ASN A 274 -21.07 -6.95 -47.91
N SER A 275 -20.02 -7.19 -47.12
CA SER A 275 -18.99 -8.19 -47.44
C SER A 275 -18.07 -8.47 -46.25
N ASN A 276 -17.80 -9.76 -46.08
CA ASN A 276 -17.00 -10.40 -45.04
C ASN A 276 -15.54 -9.92 -45.01
N SER A 277 -15.01 -9.66 -43.82
CA SER A 277 -13.63 -10.03 -43.48
C SER A 277 -13.48 -10.26 -41.97
N ASN A 278 -13.01 -11.46 -41.62
CA ASN A 278 -12.62 -11.84 -40.27
C ASN A 278 -11.30 -11.16 -39.93
N ASN A 279 -11.36 -10.10 -39.12
CA ASN A 279 -10.23 -9.60 -38.33
C ASN A 279 -10.79 -9.11 -36.99
N ASN A 280 -10.38 -9.75 -35.89
CA ASN A 280 -10.71 -9.36 -34.52
C ASN A 280 -9.98 -8.07 -34.09
N ASN A 281 -10.13 -7.00 -34.88
CA ASN A 281 -9.92 -5.64 -34.41
C ASN A 281 -11.22 -5.19 -33.77
N ILE A 282 -11.17 -4.86 -32.47
CA ILE A 282 -12.28 -4.22 -31.76
C ILE A 282 -12.45 -2.81 -32.33
N ASN A 283 -13.12 -2.72 -33.48
CA ASN A 283 -13.69 -1.51 -34.05
C ASN A 283 -15.09 -1.33 -33.46
N ASN A 284 -15.18 -0.99 -32.18
CA ASN A 284 -16.36 -0.28 -31.68
C ASN A 284 -16.02 1.21 -31.63
N ASN A 285 -15.83 1.78 -32.83
CA ASN A 285 -15.40 3.16 -33.07
C ASN A 285 -16.53 4.20 -33.03
N ASN A 286 -17.74 3.85 -32.59
CA ASN A 286 -18.82 4.84 -32.52
C ASN A 286 -19.61 4.68 -31.24
N ILE A 287 -19.28 5.45 -30.20
CA ILE A 287 -20.17 5.60 -29.05
C ILE A 287 -20.23 7.08 -28.65
N ASN A 288 -21.13 7.79 -29.35
CA ASN A 288 -21.63 9.17 -29.22
C ASN A 288 -20.83 10.35 -29.80
N ASN A 289 -21.53 11.28 -30.48
CA ASN A 289 -20.99 12.36 -31.33
C ASN A 289 -20.01 13.37 -30.66
N LYS A 290 -19.78 13.30 -29.35
CA LYS A 290 -19.08 14.33 -28.56
C LYS A 290 -17.66 13.98 -28.14
N TYR A 291 -17.34 12.71 -27.88
CA TYR A 291 -15.99 12.29 -27.49
C TYR A 291 -15.63 10.95 -28.13
N TYR A 292 -14.40 10.81 -28.62
CA TYR A 292 -13.84 9.51 -29.03
C TYR A 292 -12.58 9.18 -28.22
N ILE A 293 -12.31 7.89 -28.09
CA ILE A 293 -11.16 7.38 -27.35
C ILE A 293 -9.92 7.50 -28.23
N GLN A 294 -8.94 8.26 -27.78
CA GLN A 294 -7.65 8.40 -28.46
C GLN A 294 -6.66 7.32 -27.99
N ASP A 295 -6.61 7.06 -26.69
CA ASP A 295 -5.69 6.09 -26.09
C ASP A 295 -6.25 5.51 -24.79
N ILE A 296 -5.93 4.25 -24.50
CA ILE A 296 -6.25 3.56 -23.25
C ILE A 296 -5.02 2.81 -22.77
N LYS A 297 -4.58 3.15 -21.56
CA LYS A 297 -3.60 2.39 -20.81
C LYS A 297 -4.28 1.74 -19.62
N LEU A 298 -4.22 0.42 -19.55
CA LEU A 298 -4.71 -0.34 -18.40
C LEU A 298 -3.60 -1.24 -17.87
N VAL A 299 -3.41 -1.19 -16.56
CA VAL A 299 -2.38 -1.94 -15.86
C VAL A 299 -3.03 -2.71 -14.74
N TYR A 300 -2.64 -3.96 -14.59
CA TYR A 300 -3.14 -4.86 -13.56
C TYR A 300 -2.01 -5.31 -12.64
N GLY A 301 -2.37 -5.58 -11.40
CA GLY A 301 -1.59 -6.33 -10.42
C GLY A 301 -2.51 -7.33 -9.71
N GLY A 302 -1.94 -8.10 -8.79
CA GLY A 302 -2.59 -9.18 -8.08
C GLY A 302 -2.38 -10.53 -8.75
N MET A 303 -3.35 -11.43 -8.59
CA MET A 303 -3.25 -12.82 -9.03
C MET A 303 -3.62 -12.97 -10.51
N ASN A 304 -2.71 -13.53 -11.31
CA ASN A 304 -2.86 -13.70 -12.77
C ASN A 304 -4.16 -14.39 -13.22
N ALA A 305 -4.70 -15.31 -12.40
CA ALA A 305 -5.90 -16.09 -12.73
C ALA A 305 -7.17 -15.23 -12.94
N TYR A 306 -7.20 -14.00 -12.43
CA TYR A 306 -8.39 -13.13 -12.47
C TYR A 306 -8.36 -12.08 -13.61
N THR A 307 -7.36 -12.14 -14.49
CA THR A 307 -7.17 -11.20 -15.61
C THR A 307 -8.31 -11.17 -16.62
N VAL A 308 -9.01 -12.29 -16.83
CA VAL A 308 -10.19 -12.37 -17.73
C VAL A 308 -11.36 -11.54 -17.21
N SER A 309 -11.63 -11.58 -15.90
CA SER A 309 -12.65 -10.73 -15.27
C SER A 309 -12.25 -9.26 -15.35
N ALA A 310 -10.95 -8.98 -15.23
CA ALA A 310 -10.41 -7.64 -15.27
C ALA A 310 -10.59 -6.96 -16.65
N GLU A 311 -10.55 -7.72 -17.75
CA GLU A 311 -10.84 -7.22 -19.11
C GLU A 311 -12.33 -6.91 -19.31
N LYS A 312 -13.24 -7.72 -18.77
CA LYS A 312 -14.68 -7.41 -18.78
C LYS A 312 -14.98 -6.14 -17.97
N THR A 313 -14.30 -5.98 -16.83
CA THR A 313 -14.38 -4.76 -16.03
C THR A 313 -13.87 -3.53 -16.82
N ARG A 314 -12.80 -3.66 -17.62
CA ARG A 314 -12.32 -2.56 -18.49
C ARG A 314 -13.42 -2.05 -19.42
N GLN A 315 -14.08 -2.95 -20.14
CA GLN A 315 -15.11 -2.57 -21.13
C GLN A 315 -16.28 -1.85 -20.43
N TYR A 316 -16.75 -2.41 -19.32
CA TYR A 316 -17.82 -1.83 -18.52
C TYR A 316 -17.47 -0.42 -18.02
N LEU A 317 -16.27 -0.21 -17.48
CA LEU A 317 -15.86 1.08 -16.94
C LEU A 317 -15.69 2.18 -17.99
N ILE A 318 -15.19 1.82 -19.19
CA ILE A 318 -15.12 2.77 -20.33
C ILE A 318 -16.52 3.24 -20.69
N GLU A 319 -17.45 2.30 -20.85
CA GLU A 319 -18.82 2.57 -21.25
C GLU A 319 -19.52 3.47 -20.23
N LEU A 320 -19.44 3.12 -18.94
CA LEU A 320 -20.02 3.89 -17.86
C LEU A 320 -19.53 5.34 -17.83
N LYS A 321 -18.22 5.57 -17.98
CA LYS A 321 -17.67 6.92 -17.87
C LYS A 321 -18.01 7.80 -19.08
N ILE A 322 -18.17 7.21 -20.26
CA ILE A 322 -18.68 7.92 -21.44
C ILE A 322 -20.13 8.36 -21.19
N ARG A 323 -20.96 7.52 -20.57
CA ARG A 323 -22.34 7.90 -20.22
C ARG A 323 -22.36 9.08 -19.22
N GLU A 324 -21.49 9.08 -18.19
CA GLU A 324 -21.38 10.21 -17.25
C GLU A 324 -21.00 11.54 -17.94
N LEU A 325 -20.04 11.52 -18.88
CA LEU A 325 -19.64 12.73 -19.62
C LEU A 325 -20.74 13.29 -20.52
N ASN A 326 -21.71 12.45 -20.89
CA ASN A 326 -22.88 12.83 -21.67
C ASN A 326 -24.06 13.28 -20.80
N GLN A 327 -23.90 13.33 -19.47
CA GLN A 327 -24.97 13.69 -18.52
C GLN A 327 -26.22 12.81 -18.68
N ASP A 328 -26.04 11.55 -19.07
CA ASP A 328 -27.13 10.58 -19.19
C ASP A 328 -27.75 10.33 -17.79
N GLU A 329 -29.06 10.49 -17.62
CA GLU A 329 -29.72 10.38 -16.31
C GLU A 329 -29.61 8.95 -15.73
N GLU A 330 -29.49 7.91 -16.57
CA GLU A 330 -29.21 6.54 -16.11
C GLU A 330 -27.74 6.33 -15.70
N SER A 331 -26.83 7.22 -16.13
CA SER A 331 -25.41 7.18 -15.74
C SER A 331 -25.13 7.69 -14.33
N VAL A 332 -26.12 8.35 -13.71
CA VAL A 332 -26.08 8.90 -12.34
C VAL A 332 -25.88 7.81 -11.28
N LEU A 333 -26.07 6.53 -11.64
CA LEU A 333 -25.81 5.37 -10.79
C LEU A 333 -24.35 5.25 -10.29
N LEU A 334 -23.39 6.02 -10.84
CA LEU A 334 -21.97 5.97 -10.46
C LEU A 334 -21.45 7.00 -9.48
N ASN A 335 -22.23 8.03 -9.12
CA ASN A 335 -21.82 8.90 -8.00
C ASN A 335 -21.75 8.15 -6.65
N HIS A 336 -22.08 6.84 -6.63
CA HIS A 336 -22.05 5.92 -5.49
C HIS A 336 -21.07 4.75 -5.63
N HIS A 337 -19.94 4.89 -6.35
CA HIS A 337 -18.96 3.80 -6.51
C HIS A 337 -18.00 3.55 -5.34
N TYR A 338 -18.24 4.20 -4.21
CA TYR A 338 -17.58 3.85 -2.96
C TYR A 338 -18.62 3.21 -2.09
N ILE A 339 -18.44 1.95 -1.71
CA ILE A 339 -19.25 1.41 -0.62
C ILE A 339 -18.79 2.18 0.63
N PRO A 340 -19.59 3.11 1.17
CA PRO A 340 -19.14 3.95 2.25
C PRO A 340 -18.82 3.07 3.46
N ARG A 341 -17.91 3.56 4.29
CA ARG A 341 -17.71 2.94 5.59
C ARG A 341 -19.01 3.11 6.37
N ILE A 342 -19.66 2.00 6.67
CA ILE A 342 -20.82 1.99 7.55
C ILE A 342 -20.28 2.11 8.96
N TYR A 343 -20.62 3.19 9.65
CA TYR A 343 -20.28 3.33 11.06
C TYR A 343 -21.13 2.36 11.87
N PRO A 344 -20.53 1.52 12.73
CA PRO A 344 -21.28 0.57 13.53
C PRO A 344 -22.21 1.34 14.48
N LYS A 345 -23.47 0.90 14.53
CA LYS A 345 -24.50 1.36 15.48
C LYS A 345 -25.13 0.13 16.10
N GLY A 346 -25.44 0.18 17.39
CA GLY A 346 -26.06 -0.93 18.10
C GLY A 346 -26.96 -0.43 19.23
N GLU A 347 -28.02 -1.19 19.50
CA GLU A 347 -28.95 -0.98 20.61
C GLU A 347 -28.90 -2.20 21.53
N GLN A 348 -29.02 -1.98 22.83
CA GLN A 348 -28.96 -3.04 23.85
C GLN A 348 -30.25 -2.99 24.67
N PHE A 349 -30.91 -4.14 24.81
CA PHE A 349 -32.15 -4.30 25.57
C PHE A 349 -31.95 -5.31 26.70
N TYR A 350 -32.19 -4.91 27.94
CA TYR A 350 -32.06 -5.76 29.11
C TYR A 350 -33.08 -5.38 30.19
N SER A 351 -33.49 -6.36 31.02
CA SER A 351 -34.44 -6.14 32.11
C SER A 351 -33.76 -5.52 33.34
N ASN A 352 -34.34 -4.45 33.88
CA ASN A 352 -33.73 -3.65 34.95
C ASN A 352 -34.25 -4.03 36.36
N THR A 353 -34.35 -5.33 36.67
CA THR A 353 -34.72 -5.79 38.01
C THR A 353 -33.52 -5.70 38.94
N ILE A 354 -33.39 -4.57 39.65
CA ILE A 354 -32.22 -4.28 40.49
C ILE A 354 -32.67 -4.22 41.95
N GLU A 355 -32.33 -5.25 42.73
CA GLU A 355 -32.31 -5.15 44.19
C GLU A 355 -30.97 -4.55 44.66
N ILE A 356 -31.04 -3.67 45.67
CA ILE A 356 -29.86 -3.07 46.30
C ILE A 356 -29.09 -4.19 47.03
N GLY A 357 -27.80 -4.33 46.74
CA GLY A 357 -26.94 -5.36 47.33
C GLY A 357 -26.78 -6.66 46.52
N GLN A 358 -27.57 -6.89 45.45
CA GLN A 358 -27.37 -8.05 44.57
C GLN A 358 -26.47 -7.71 43.37
N SER A 359 -25.61 -8.64 42.95
CA SER A 359 -24.77 -8.54 41.75
C SER A 359 -25.36 -9.31 40.55
N ILE A 360 -26.23 -10.30 40.82
CA ILE A 360 -26.87 -11.13 39.81
C ILE A 360 -27.80 -10.27 38.94
N GLY A 361 -27.69 -10.40 37.62
CA GLY A 361 -28.50 -9.63 36.66
C GLY A 361 -28.02 -8.21 36.37
N LYS A 362 -26.95 -7.73 37.02
CA LYS A 362 -26.34 -6.42 36.72
C LYS A 362 -25.29 -6.52 35.62
N SER A 363 -25.23 -5.51 34.76
CA SER A 363 -24.13 -5.32 33.81
C SER A 363 -22.90 -4.78 34.55
N ILE A 364 -22.14 -5.69 35.16
CA ILE A 364 -20.92 -5.37 35.89
C ILE A 364 -19.75 -5.43 34.90
N LEU A 365 -18.85 -4.45 34.99
CA LEU A 365 -17.62 -4.40 34.21
C LEU A 365 -16.76 -5.66 34.47
N HIS A 366 -16.11 -6.17 33.43
CA HIS A 366 -15.16 -7.26 33.57
C HIS A 366 -14.07 -6.89 34.62
N GLN A 367 -13.85 -7.73 35.63
CA GLN A 367 -12.99 -7.39 36.78
C GLN A 367 -11.57 -6.98 36.38
N SER A 368 -11.02 -7.56 35.31
CA SER A 368 -9.68 -7.26 34.80
C SER A 368 -9.64 -6.17 33.72
N SER A 369 -10.75 -5.51 33.38
CA SER A 369 -10.78 -4.56 32.26
C SER A 369 -9.77 -3.42 32.43
N ASN A 370 -9.63 -2.91 33.66
CA ASN A 370 -8.75 -1.78 33.96
C ASN A 370 -7.29 -2.15 33.69
N ILE A 371 -6.84 -3.31 34.18
CA ILE A 371 -5.47 -3.78 33.97
C ILE A 371 -5.22 -4.22 32.52
N GLN A 372 -6.26 -4.62 31.78
CA GLN A 372 -6.15 -4.93 30.35
C GLN A 372 -5.91 -3.67 29.53
N VAL A 373 -6.66 -2.58 29.78
CA VAL A 373 -6.52 -1.33 29.01
C VAL A 373 -5.27 -0.53 29.37
N THR A 374 -4.68 -0.76 30.54
CA THR A 374 -3.39 -0.16 30.94
C THR A 374 -2.17 -0.98 30.50
N GLY A 375 -2.36 -2.22 30.06
CA GLY A 375 -1.26 -3.15 29.75
C GLY A 375 -0.60 -3.77 31.00
N GLU A 376 -1.25 -3.70 32.16
CA GLU A 376 -0.77 -4.27 33.42
C GLU A 376 -1.21 -5.74 33.62
N ALA A 377 -2.20 -6.20 32.87
CA ALA A 377 -2.62 -7.59 32.83
C ALA A 377 -1.47 -8.46 32.30
N LYS A 378 -1.01 -9.41 33.10
CA LYS A 378 0.08 -10.31 32.72
C LYS A 378 -0.44 -11.55 32.01
N TYR A 379 -0.01 -11.74 30.77
CA TYR A 379 -0.16 -12.95 29.98
C TYR A 379 1.10 -13.82 30.11
N VAL A 380 1.08 -15.01 29.51
CA VAL A 380 2.17 -16.01 29.65
C VAL A 380 3.51 -15.44 29.19
N ASP A 381 3.53 -14.69 28.10
CA ASP A 381 4.76 -14.10 27.53
C ASP A 381 5.23 -12.84 28.27
N ASP A 382 4.38 -12.26 29.14
CA ASP A 382 4.76 -11.12 30.00
C ASP A 382 5.52 -11.56 31.26
N ILE A 383 5.59 -12.87 31.51
CA ILE A 383 6.33 -13.43 32.64
C ILE A 383 7.83 -13.31 32.34
N GLN A 384 8.56 -12.68 33.26
CA GLN A 384 10.00 -12.46 33.09
C GLN A 384 10.75 -13.79 32.94
N PRO A 385 11.66 -13.91 31.95
CA PRO A 385 12.48 -15.09 31.82
C PRO A 385 13.30 -15.38 33.07
N ILE A 386 13.33 -16.63 33.50
CA ILE A 386 14.13 -17.07 34.64
C ILE A 386 15.58 -17.30 34.19
N TYR A 387 16.55 -17.05 35.06
CA TYR A 387 17.95 -17.36 34.75
C TYR A 387 18.13 -18.83 34.35
N GLY A 388 18.72 -19.07 33.18
CA GLY A 388 18.90 -20.41 32.62
C GLY A 388 17.67 -20.97 31.88
N GLN A 389 16.58 -20.20 31.73
CA GLN A 389 15.44 -20.58 30.90
C GLN A 389 15.89 -20.79 29.44
N LEU A 390 15.41 -21.88 28.85
CA LEU A 390 15.60 -22.19 27.43
C LEU A 390 14.34 -21.87 26.64
N TYR A 391 14.52 -21.62 25.35
CA TYR A 391 13.44 -21.47 24.39
C TYR A 391 13.41 -22.70 23.48
N ALA A 392 12.22 -23.13 23.09
CA ALA A 392 12.02 -24.22 22.15
C ALA A 392 11.25 -23.73 20.92
N ALA A 393 11.60 -24.26 19.76
CA ALA A 393 10.88 -24.05 18.52
C ALA A 393 10.48 -25.41 17.95
N LEU A 394 9.26 -25.51 17.43
CA LEU A 394 8.76 -26.74 16.83
C LEU A 394 9.27 -26.85 15.39
N VAL A 395 9.81 -28.02 15.04
CA VAL A 395 10.12 -28.38 13.65
C VAL A 395 8.92 -29.14 13.09
N GLN A 396 8.21 -28.52 12.16
CA GLN A 396 6.98 -29.06 11.59
C GLN A 396 7.23 -29.76 10.25
N SER A 397 6.33 -30.67 9.87
CA SER A 397 6.39 -31.31 8.56
C SER A 397 6.14 -30.31 7.42
N SER A 398 6.94 -30.38 6.37
CA SER A 398 6.70 -29.67 5.11
C SER A 398 5.82 -30.46 4.12
N LYS A 399 5.41 -31.67 4.50
CA LYS A 399 4.61 -32.58 3.68
C LYS A 399 3.34 -32.99 4.43
N PRO A 400 2.17 -32.99 3.76
CA PRO A 400 0.94 -33.46 4.40
C PRO A 400 1.07 -34.94 4.76
N LEU A 401 1.43 -35.80 3.79
CA LEU A 401 1.55 -37.24 3.99
C LEU A 401 2.88 -37.78 3.46
N ALA A 402 3.80 -38.15 4.35
CA ALA A 402 5.12 -38.65 3.99
C ALA A 402 5.70 -39.57 5.07
N LEU A 403 6.52 -40.54 4.66
CA LEU A 403 7.34 -41.34 5.58
C LEU A 403 8.64 -40.60 5.91
N ILE A 404 9.01 -40.59 7.18
CA ILE A 404 10.28 -40.02 7.65
C ILE A 404 11.37 -41.07 7.40
N LYS A 405 12.27 -40.78 6.45
CA LYS A 405 13.42 -41.64 6.16
C LYS A 405 14.57 -41.41 7.14
N SER A 406 14.82 -40.15 7.46
CA SER A 406 15.94 -39.72 8.30
C SER A 406 15.72 -38.29 8.75
N ILE A 407 16.23 -37.95 9.93
CA ILE A 407 16.30 -36.59 10.44
C ILE A 407 17.77 -36.30 10.78
N SER A 408 18.31 -35.20 10.27
CA SER A 408 19.65 -34.69 10.62
C SER A 408 19.51 -33.30 11.20
N TYR A 409 20.10 -33.12 12.38
CA TYR A 409 20.05 -31.88 13.17
C TYR A 409 21.46 -31.38 13.52
N ASP A 410 22.51 -31.93 12.90
CA ASP A 410 23.92 -31.57 13.17
C ASP A 410 24.19 -30.09 12.90
N LYS A 411 23.62 -29.58 11.81
CA LYS A 411 23.69 -28.15 11.48
C LYS A 411 23.06 -27.29 12.58
N ALA A 412 21.90 -27.69 13.09
CA ALA A 412 21.23 -26.96 14.16
C ALA A 412 22.07 -26.98 15.45
N LEU A 413 22.62 -28.14 15.84
CA LEU A 413 23.49 -28.24 17.02
C LEU A 413 24.79 -27.44 16.90
N SER A 414 25.28 -27.20 15.68
CA SER A 414 26.46 -26.36 15.45
C SER A 414 26.19 -24.85 15.57
N MET A 415 24.91 -24.44 15.58
CA MET A 415 24.54 -23.03 15.71
C MET A 415 24.76 -22.55 17.15
N LYS A 416 25.38 -21.38 17.30
CA LYS A 416 25.64 -20.77 18.60
C LYS A 416 24.32 -20.54 19.37
N GLY A 417 24.25 -21.06 20.59
CA GLY A 417 23.09 -20.90 21.49
C GLY A 417 22.08 -22.05 21.42
N VAL A 418 22.20 -22.99 20.48
CA VAL A 418 21.39 -24.21 20.48
C VAL A 418 21.92 -25.19 21.52
N ILE A 419 21.03 -25.65 22.40
CA ILE A 419 21.37 -26.55 23.51
C ILE A 419 21.09 -28.02 23.16
N GLY A 420 20.07 -28.30 22.34
CA GLY A 420 19.71 -29.67 22.02
C GLY A 420 18.57 -29.79 21.02
N TYR A 421 18.29 -31.03 20.63
CA TYR A 421 17.17 -31.47 19.82
C TYR A 421 16.40 -32.52 20.61
N VAL A 422 15.08 -32.48 20.57
CA VAL A 422 14.19 -33.38 21.31
C VAL A 422 13.21 -34.01 20.31
N ASP A 423 13.04 -35.32 20.34
CA ASP A 423 12.05 -36.03 19.53
C ASP A 423 11.31 -37.14 20.29
N TYR A 424 10.57 -37.98 19.54
CA TYR A 424 9.75 -39.06 20.08
C TYR A 424 10.54 -40.06 20.95
N ARG A 425 11.87 -40.13 20.79
CA ARG A 425 12.76 -41.02 21.55
C ARG A 425 13.09 -40.47 22.93
N ASP A 426 12.93 -39.16 23.13
CA ASP A 426 13.19 -38.47 24.41
C ASP A 426 11.96 -38.45 25.34
N VAL A 427 10.80 -38.90 24.84
CA VAL A 427 9.56 -38.98 25.62
C VAL A 427 9.67 -40.11 26.64
N LYS A 428 9.80 -39.75 27.92
CA LYS A 428 9.87 -40.72 29.04
C LYS A 428 8.54 -41.45 29.31
N GLY A 429 7.42 -40.91 28.82
CA GLY A 429 6.07 -41.44 28.99
C GLY A 429 5.50 -42.02 27.69
N HIS A 430 4.21 -41.80 27.46
CA HIS A 430 3.55 -42.20 26.22
C HIS A 430 3.66 -41.09 25.17
N ASN A 431 4.12 -41.45 23.97
CA ASN A 431 4.15 -40.54 22.84
C ASN A 431 2.76 -40.36 22.20
N ARG A 432 1.73 -41.11 22.62
CA ARG A 432 0.35 -40.96 22.15
C ARG A 432 -0.43 -40.12 23.18
N VAL A 433 -1.01 -39.00 22.76
CA VAL A 433 -1.50 -37.94 23.67
C VAL A 433 -2.87 -37.37 23.31
N GLY A 434 -3.56 -37.95 22.31
CA GLY A 434 -4.83 -37.48 21.74
C GLY A 434 -5.80 -36.82 22.73
N ALA A 435 -6.12 -35.55 22.49
CA ALA A 435 -6.93 -34.74 23.40
C ALA A 435 -8.44 -35.02 23.29
N VAL A 436 -8.91 -35.43 22.10
CA VAL A 436 -10.33 -35.69 21.80
C VAL A 436 -10.60 -37.18 21.74
N ILE A 437 -9.82 -37.93 20.96
CA ILE A 437 -9.87 -39.39 20.93
C ILE A 437 -8.60 -39.88 21.62
N PRO A 438 -8.71 -40.69 22.69
CA PRO A 438 -7.54 -41.21 23.37
C PRO A 438 -6.58 -41.90 22.39
N ASP A 439 -5.32 -41.54 22.49
CA ASP A 439 -4.23 -42.11 21.70
C ASP A 439 -4.34 -41.92 20.18
N ASP A 440 -5.09 -40.95 19.63
CA ASP A 440 -5.17 -40.73 18.18
C ASP A 440 -4.00 -39.90 17.60
N GLU A 441 -3.38 -39.05 18.42
CA GLU A 441 -2.27 -38.16 18.04
C GLU A 441 -0.95 -38.54 18.70
N GLU A 442 0.16 -38.31 18.00
CA GLU A 442 1.51 -38.40 18.55
C GLU A 442 2.02 -37.03 19.03
N LEU A 443 2.67 -36.98 20.20
CA LEU A 443 3.32 -35.76 20.71
C LEU A 443 4.47 -35.32 19.80
N PHE A 444 5.34 -36.25 19.44
CA PHE A 444 6.33 -36.10 18.39
C PHE A 444 6.16 -37.20 17.35
N ILE A 445 6.21 -36.81 16.08
CA ILE A 445 6.08 -37.73 14.96
C ILE A 445 7.18 -38.80 14.96
N SER A 446 6.78 -40.07 14.86
CA SER A 446 7.72 -41.20 14.92
C SER A 446 8.09 -41.77 13.54
N LEU A 447 7.10 -41.89 12.64
CA LEU A 447 7.26 -42.63 11.39
C LEU A 447 6.71 -41.91 10.15
N LYS A 448 5.52 -41.32 10.26
CA LYS A 448 4.77 -40.82 9.11
C LYS A 448 3.98 -39.57 9.46
N THR A 449 4.00 -38.60 8.57
CA THR A 449 3.20 -37.38 8.67
C THR A 449 1.77 -37.72 8.23
N THR A 450 0.78 -37.16 8.93
CA THR A 450 -0.64 -37.45 8.75
C THR A 450 -1.36 -36.31 8.06
#